data_AF-A0A6N7Q271-F1
#
_entry.id   AF-A0A6N7Q271-F1
#
_cell.length_a   1.000
_cell.length_b   1.000
_cell.length_c   1.000
_cell.angle_alpha   90.00
_cell.angle_beta   90.00
_cell.angle_gamma   90.00
#
_symmetry.space_group_name_H-M   'P 1'
#
loop_
_entity.id
_entity.type
_entity.pdbx_description
1 polymer ?
#
loop_
_entity_poly.entity_id
_entity_poly.type
_entity_poly.pdbx_seq_one_letter_code
_entity_poly.pdbx_strand_id
1 'polypeptide(L)'
;MLPPYRRPHLECQGKAGPGRISSHSRPSTLVDGGGVLNEGSHFVRGKDGAWSEATTTELPQTPSSAPRCPRGGECDTGGGDDRALTPPRLASSTDFRPVAWCALWVWRPMLLSDNNIKSELSYAYLHAIAARAGFACEVTGRHSDGAGVDAVLRAKERFFPDSVYTNFTADVQLKSTSREPVDEKDHYSFAMSVRHYDKARSTETAAPVIVVVLFLPEDAADWLIHSEDSLITKRCAYWVSLYGAPPSANATAQTVYVPKSNCLSVDALRALMGRFSRQERILYASP
;
A
#
# COMPACT_ATOMS: atom_id res chain seq x y z
N MET A 1 -18.24 53.14 3.74
CA MET A 1 -19.02 52.91 2.50
C MET A 1 -18.09 53.13 1.32
N LEU A 2 -17.66 52.04 0.68
CA LEU A 2 -16.87 51.98 -0.55
C LEU A 2 -17.65 51.07 -1.52
N PRO A 3 -17.65 51.34 -2.83
CA PRO A 3 -18.53 50.64 -3.77
C PRO A 3 -18.03 49.24 -4.11
N PRO A 4 -18.92 48.31 -4.51
CA PRO A 4 -18.54 46.92 -4.81
C PRO A 4 -17.89 46.77 -6.20
N TYR A 5 -16.77 46.05 -6.22
CA TYR A 5 -16.03 45.63 -7.40
C TYR A 5 -16.78 44.52 -8.16
N ARG A 6 -17.16 44.75 -9.42
CA ARG A 6 -17.83 43.78 -10.32
C ARG A 6 -16.81 42.87 -11.01
N ARG A 7 -17.10 41.56 -11.03
CA ARG A 7 -16.42 40.56 -11.87
C ARG A 7 -16.82 40.71 -13.35
N PRO A 8 -15.95 40.41 -14.33
CA PRO A 8 -16.37 40.20 -15.71
C PRO A 8 -16.85 38.76 -15.93
N HIS A 9 -18.09 38.63 -16.42
CA HIS A 9 -18.63 37.44 -17.08
C HIS A 9 -18.09 37.38 -18.51
N LEU A 10 -17.51 36.24 -18.92
CA LEU A 10 -17.34 35.92 -20.34
C LEU A 10 -18.59 35.17 -20.81
N GLU A 11 -19.28 35.77 -21.78
CA GLU A 11 -20.43 35.24 -22.47
C GLU A 11 -19.97 34.72 -23.84
N CYS A 12 -19.99 33.41 -24.05
CA CYS A 12 -19.74 32.79 -25.36
C CYS A 12 -21.09 32.53 -26.04
N GLN A 13 -21.45 33.36 -27.02
CA GLN A 13 -22.55 33.11 -27.95
C GLN A 13 -21.98 32.69 -29.31
N GLY A 14 -22.51 31.60 -29.86
CA GLY A 14 -22.27 31.17 -31.24
C GLY A 14 -23.00 29.85 -31.56
N LYS A 15 -24.15 29.95 -32.24
CA LYS A 15 -24.95 28.82 -32.77
C LYS A 15 -25.01 28.88 -34.31
N ALA A 16 -25.22 27.69 -34.90
CA ALA A 16 -25.61 27.31 -36.27
C ALA A 16 -24.46 27.27 -37.33
N GLY A 17 -24.35 26.28 -38.23
CA GLY A 17 -25.30 25.25 -38.69
C GLY A 17 -24.60 24.01 -39.34
N PRO A 18 -25.35 23.12 -40.03
CA PRO A 18 -24.91 21.76 -40.35
C PRO A 18 -24.33 21.62 -41.77
N GLY A 19 -23.18 20.96 -41.91
CA GLY A 19 -22.53 20.69 -43.19
C GLY A 19 -22.15 19.21 -43.33
N ARG A 20 -22.76 18.55 -44.32
CA ARG A 20 -22.55 17.15 -44.72
C ARG A 20 -21.63 17.14 -45.95
N ILE A 21 -20.45 16.50 -45.87
CA ILE A 21 -19.55 16.25 -47.02
C ILE A 21 -18.86 14.90 -46.74
N SER A 22 -19.41 13.78 -47.20
CA SER A 22 -19.10 13.05 -48.45
C SER A 22 -17.65 12.58 -48.59
N SER A 23 -17.51 11.25 -48.54
CA SER A 23 -16.34 10.46 -48.90
C SER A 23 -15.98 10.62 -50.37
N HIS A 24 -14.72 10.92 -50.66
CA HIS A 24 -14.11 10.70 -51.97
C HIS A 24 -12.77 9.99 -51.83
N SER A 25 -12.73 8.79 -52.39
CA SER A 25 -11.56 8.00 -52.72
C SER A 25 -11.04 8.42 -54.10
N ARG A 26 -9.71 8.48 -54.27
CA ARG A 26 -8.96 7.88 -55.40
C ARG A 26 -7.43 8.03 -55.22
N PRO A 27 -6.64 7.18 -55.89
CA PRO A 27 -5.33 6.72 -55.41
C PRO A 27 -4.15 7.32 -56.20
N SER A 28 -2.94 7.24 -55.63
CA SER A 28 -1.71 7.13 -56.43
C SER A 28 -0.50 6.70 -55.59
N THR A 29 0.10 5.59 -56.05
CA THR A 29 1.53 5.23 -56.05
C THR A 29 2.28 4.96 -54.75
N LEU A 30 2.45 3.64 -54.52
CA LEU A 30 3.65 2.94 -54.03
C LEU A 30 4.92 3.80 -53.86
N VAL A 31 5.41 3.86 -52.63
CA VAL A 31 6.82 3.64 -52.30
C VAL A 31 6.87 2.74 -51.06
N ASP A 32 7.69 1.71 -51.17
CA ASP A 32 7.91 0.60 -50.26
C ASP A 32 8.67 1.01 -48.98
N GLY A 33 8.42 0.30 -47.87
CA GLY A 33 9.30 0.31 -46.69
C GLY A 33 8.67 0.76 -45.37
N GLY A 34 8.58 -0.17 -44.41
CA GLY A 34 8.79 0.15 -42.99
C GLY A 34 7.65 -0.17 -42.03
N GLY A 35 7.74 -1.34 -41.40
CA GLY A 35 7.49 -1.55 -39.96
C GLY A 35 6.13 -1.17 -39.38
N VAL A 36 5.28 -2.17 -39.15
CA VAL A 36 4.23 -2.10 -38.14
C VAL A 36 4.90 -2.07 -36.76
N LEU A 37 4.94 -0.91 -36.11
CA LEU A 37 5.29 -0.82 -34.69
C LEU A 37 4.10 -1.34 -33.87
N ASN A 38 4.29 -2.54 -33.30
CA ASN A 38 3.38 -3.11 -32.34
C ASN A 38 3.79 -2.55 -30.96
N GLU A 39 3.28 -1.39 -30.56
CA GLU A 39 3.51 -0.84 -29.22
C GLU A 39 2.63 -1.59 -28.21
N GLY A 40 3.18 -2.68 -27.69
CA GLY A 40 2.63 -3.45 -26.59
C GLY A 40 3.75 -4.13 -25.82
N SER A 41 4.58 -3.34 -25.11
CA SER A 41 5.59 -3.90 -24.21
C SER A 41 4.90 -4.39 -22.93
N HIS A 42 4.70 -5.70 -22.83
CA HIS A 42 4.32 -6.34 -21.57
C HIS A 42 5.58 -6.56 -20.71
N PHE A 43 5.56 -6.03 -19.48
CA PHE A 43 6.63 -6.24 -18.51
C PHE A 43 6.23 -7.38 -17.57
N VAL A 44 7.14 -8.33 -17.38
CA VAL A 44 6.95 -9.45 -16.45
C VAL A 44 7.97 -9.31 -15.32
N ARG A 45 7.53 -9.54 -14.09
CA ARG A 45 8.39 -9.49 -12.91
C ARG A 45 9.10 -10.82 -12.74
N GLY A 46 10.43 -10.81 -12.78
CA GLY A 46 11.27 -11.98 -12.51
C GLY A 46 11.20 -12.42 -11.04
N LYS A 47 11.62 -13.66 -10.75
CA LYS A 47 11.68 -14.21 -9.38
C LYS A 47 12.68 -13.46 -8.47
N ASP A 48 13.60 -12.71 -9.07
CA ASP A 48 14.56 -11.81 -8.42
C ASP A 48 13.99 -10.39 -8.17
N GLY A 49 12.75 -10.13 -8.58
CA GLY A 49 12.06 -8.86 -8.38
C GLY A 49 12.40 -7.78 -9.41
N ALA A 50 13.28 -8.06 -10.38
CA ALA A 50 13.63 -7.14 -11.45
C ALA A 50 12.56 -7.12 -12.56
N TRP A 51 12.35 -5.96 -13.17
CA TRP A 51 11.48 -5.79 -14.33
C TRP A 51 12.32 -5.96 -15.60
N SER A 52 11.88 -6.84 -16.49
CA SER A 52 12.51 -7.06 -17.79
C SER A 52 11.45 -7.12 -18.89
N GLU A 53 11.88 -6.77 -20.10
CA GLU A 53 11.04 -6.75 -21.29
C GLU A 53 10.70 -8.18 -21.73
N ALA A 54 9.42 -8.52 -21.86
CA ALA A 54 9.01 -9.87 -22.23
C ALA A 54 9.38 -10.14 -23.70
N THR A 55 10.44 -10.90 -23.93
CA THR A 55 10.76 -11.41 -25.27
C THR A 55 9.77 -12.54 -25.59
N THR A 56 8.94 -12.35 -26.62
CA THR A 56 8.00 -13.37 -27.08
C THR A 56 8.78 -14.52 -27.72
N THR A 57 9.12 -15.57 -26.97
CA THR A 57 9.37 -16.91 -27.51
C THR A 57 9.17 -17.98 -26.44
N GLU A 58 8.53 -19.07 -26.87
CA GLU A 58 8.38 -20.40 -26.21
C GLU A 58 7.11 -20.65 -25.38
N LEU A 59 6.09 -21.17 -26.08
CA LEU A 59 5.02 -21.98 -25.53
C LEU A 59 5.59 -23.26 -24.89
N PRO A 60 5.21 -23.65 -23.66
CA PRO A 60 5.60 -24.94 -23.12
C PRO A 60 4.75 -26.06 -23.75
N GLN A 61 5.42 -27.04 -24.36
CA GLN A 61 4.78 -28.29 -24.79
C GLN A 61 4.34 -29.12 -23.58
N THR A 62 3.12 -29.65 -23.66
CA THR A 62 2.52 -30.58 -22.69
C THR A 62 3.30 -31.91 -22.64
N PRO A 63 3.74 -32.39 -21.47
CA PRO A 63 4.27 -33.74 -21.37
C PRO A 63 3.13 -34.77 -21.30
N SER A 64 3.09 -35.62 -22.34
CA SER A 64 2.31 -36.85 -22.42
C SER A 64 3.03 -37.97 -21.65
N SER A 65 2.48 -38.43 -20.53
CA SER A 65 2.58 -39.84 -20.10
C SER A 65 1.73 -40.11 -18.85
N ALA A 66 0.71 -40.95 -19.00
CA ALA A 66 -0.06 -41.54 -17.90
C ALA A 66 0.71 -42.73 -17.27
N PRO A 67 0.65 -42.95 -15.95
CA PRO A 67 1.26 -44.12 -15.32
C PRO A 67 0.41 -45.39 -15.51
N ARG A 68 1.07 -46.49 -15.90
CA ARG A 68 0.50 -47.84 -16.01
C ARG A 68 0.29 -48.47 -14.63
N CYS A 69 -0.87 -49.09 -14.41
CA CYS A 69 -1.09 -50.06 -13.34
C CYS A 69 -0.34 -51.38 -13.62
N PRO A 70 0.27 -52.03 -12.61
CA PRO A 70 0.67 -53.42 -12.70
C PRO A 70 -0.49 -54.35 -12.35
N ARG A 71 -0.70 -55.38 -13.18
CA ARG A 71 -1.53 -56.56 -12.90
C ARG A 71 -0.67 -57.67 -12.28
N GLY A 72 -1.28 -58.42 -11.36
CA GLY A 72 -1.16 -59.87 -11.29
C GLY A 72 -0.20 -60.44 -10.23
N GLY A 73 -0.77 -61.18 -9.29
CA GLY A 73 -0.08 -62.10 -8.37
C GLY A 73 -1.11 -62.76 -7.45
N GLU A 74 -1.26 -64.07 -7.56
CA GLU A 74 -2.44 -64.88 -7.23
C GLU A 74 -2.28 -65.68 -5.92
N CYS A 75 -3.44 -66.07 -5.36
CA CYS A 75 -3.82 -67.16 -4.42
C CYS A 75 -2.88 -67.69 -3.30
N ASP A 76 -3.44 -67.84 -2.08
CA ASP A 76 -3.65 -69.19 -1.50
C ASP A 76 -4.64 -69.25 -0.31
N THR A 77 -5.23 -70.43 -0.12
CA THR A 77 -6.40 -70.78 0.72
C THR A 77 -6.08 -71.43 2.10
N GLY A 78 -7.03 -71.34 3.05
CA GLY A 78 -7.15 -72.21 4.25
C GLY A 78 -7.58 -71.39 5.50
N GLY A 79 -8.60 -71.69 6.31
CA GLY A 79 -9.32 -72.92 6.64
C GLY A 79 -9.08 -73.28 8.12
N GLY A 80 -10.10 -73.17 9.01
CA GLY A 80 -10.10 -73.88 10.31
C GLY A 80 -10.59 -73.14 11.57
N ASP A 81 -11.83 -73.45 11.97
CA ASP A 81 -12.41 -73.77 13.31
C ASP A 81 -12.15 -72.96 14.61
N ASP A 82 -13.29 -72.52 15.17
CA ASP A 82 -13.81 -72.70 16.53
C ASP A 82 -12.84 -72.83 17.73
N ARG A 83 -12.98 -71.89 18.69
CA ARG A 83 -13.36 -72.23 20.08
C ARG A 83 -13.70 -71.01 20.94
N ALA A 84 -14.79 -71.19 21.67
CA ALA A 84 -15.40 -70.26 22.61
C ALA A 84 -14.52 -69.91 23.82
N LEU A 85 -14.51 -68.63 24.19
CA LEU A 85 -14.26 -68.16 25.55
C LEU A 85 -15.17 -66.97 25.83
N THR A 86 -16.23 -67.19 26.62
CA THR A 86 -16.96 -66.13 27.36
C THR A 86 -16.24 -65.90 28.68
N PRO A 87 -16.11 -64.66 29.19
CA PRO A 87 -17.11 -64.09 30.11
C PRO A 87 -17.12 -62.53 30.12
N PRO A 88 -17.75 -61.81 31.08
CA PRO A 88 -19.03 -61.98 31.76
C PRO A 88 -20.01 -60.82 31.44
N ARG A 89 -21.29 -60.97 31.83
CA ARG A 89 -22.27 -59.88 31.86
C ARG A 89 -21.88 -58.82 32.89
N LEU A 90 -21.88 -57.55 32.49
CA LEU A 90 -22.01 -56.41 33.39
C LEU A 90 -22.89 -55.33 32.77
N ALA A 91 -23.90 -54.96 33.56
CA ALA A 91 -24.64 -53.72 33.62
C ALA A 91 -25.24 -53.13 32.32
N SER A 92 -26.57 -53.20 32.28
CA SER A 92 -27.43 -52.25 31.61
C SER A 92 -27.13 -50.82 32.08
N SER A 93 -26.53 -49.99 31.22
CA SER A 93 -26.67 -48.54 31.30
C SER A 93 -26.91 -48.02 29.89
N THR A 94 -28.18 -48.00 29.51
CA THR A 94 -28.70 -47.10 28.47
C THR A 94 -28.47 -45.67 28.94
N ASP A 95 -27.35 -45.06 28.56
CA ASP A 95 -27.29 -43.63 28.26
C ASP A 95 -26.03 -43.30 27.43
N PHE A 96 -26.01 -43.75 26.17
CA PHE A 96 -25.10 -43.19 25.18
C PHE A 96 -25.86 -42.10 24.44
N ARG A 97 -25.68 -40.85 24.87
CA ARG A 97 -25.98 -39.68 24.04
C ARG A 97 -24.77 -39.45 23.13
N PRO A 98 -24.78 -39.84 21.84
CA PRO A 98 -23.91 -39.14 20.92
C PRO A 98 -24.50 -37.72 20.81
N VAL A 99 -23.67 -36.71 20.65
CA VAL A 99 -23.82 -35.69 19.59
C VAL A 99 -22.77 -34.61 19.83
N ALA A 100 -21.86 -34.58 18.86
CA ALA A 100 -21.16 -33.40 18.37
C ALA A 100 -20.20 -32.70 19.32
N TRP A 101 -19.01 -33.29 19.47
CA TRP A 101 -17.79 -32.49 19.30
C TRP A 101 -17.65 -32.12 17.81
N CYS A 102 -18.61 -31.37 17.27
CA CYS A 102 -18.33 -30.57 16.07
C CYS A 102 -17.45 -29.45 16.57
N ALA A 103 -16.14 -29.68 16.51
CA ALA A 103 -15.15 -28.63 16.52
C ALA A 103 -15.62 -27.60 15.49
N LEU A 104 -16.21 -26.51 15.98
CA LEU A 104 -16.43 -25.28 15.25
C LEU A 104 -15.04 -24.74 14.94
N TRP A 105 -14.38 -25.33 13.95
CA TRP A 105 -13.45 -24.63 13.09
C TRP A 105 -14.29 -23.60 12.35
N VAL A 106 -14.74 -22.56 13.06
CA VAL A 106 -15.19 -21.33 12.43
C VAL A 106 -13.98 -20.91 11.62
N TRP A 107 -14.09 -21.10 10.30
CA TRP A 107 -13.16 -20.55 9.34
C TRP A 107 -13.14 -19.06 9.63
N ARG A 108 -12.15 -18.59 10.39
CA ARG A 108 -11.94 -17.17 10.59
C ARG A 108 -11.47 -16.68 9.23
N PRO A 109 -12.30 -15.92 8.51
CA PRO A 109 -11.83 -15.37 7.25
C PRO A 109 -10.58 -14.55 7.59
N MET A 110 -9.48 -14.84 6.89
CA MET A 110 -8.19 -14.14 7.05
C MET A 110 -8.30 -12.75 6.39
N LEU A 111 -9.30 -11.99 6.82
CA LEU A 111 -9.54 -10.63 6.39
C LEU A 111 -8.86 -9.69 7.37
N LEU A 112 -8.34 -8.58 6.85
CA LEU A 112 -7.75 -7.54 7.67
C LEU A 112 -8.84 -6.87 8.51
N SER A 113 -8.49 -6.53 9.75
CA SER A 113 -9.31 -5.62 10.55
C SER A 113 -9.25 -4.21 9.98
N ASP A 114 -10.22 -3.36 10.30
CA ASP A 114 -10.22 -1.95 9.92
C ASP A 114 -8.90 -1.23 10.23
N ASN A 115 -8.31 -1.46 11.40
CA ASN A 115 -7.04 -0.83 11.75
C ASN A 115 -5.88 -1.33 10.86
N ASN A 116 -5.88 -2.61 10.49
CA ASN A 116 -4.89 -3.13 9.55
C ASN A 116 -5.15 -2.59 8.14
N ILE A 117 -6.40 -2.46 7.69
CA ILE A 117 -6.74 -1.84 6.40
C ILE A 117 -6.25 -0.38 6.36
N LYS A 118 -6.50 0.41 7.41
CA LYS A 118 -5.97 1.79 7.51
C LYS A 118 -4.44 1.80 7.43
N SER A 119 -3.77 0.83 8.05
CA SER A 119 -2.31 0.70 7.99
C SER A 119 -1.85 0.42 6.55
N GLU A 120 -2.41 -0.59 5.89
CA GLU A 120 -2.10 -0.92 4.49
C GLU A 120 -2.39 0.24 3.52
N LEU A 121 -3.49 0.97 3.73
CA LEU A 121 -3.80 2.15 2.93
C LEU A 121 -2.78 3.29 3.13
N SER A 122 -2.20 3.42 4.33
CA SER A 122 -1.12 4.40 4.55
C SER A 122 0.16 4.05 3.80
N TYR A 123 0.48 2.75 3.71
CA TYR A 123 1.57 2.26 2.86
C TYR A 123 1.28 2.53 1.38
N ALA A 124 0.08 2.18 0.92
CA ALA A 124 -0.32 2.40 -0.47
C ALA A 124 -0.28 3.89 -0.86
N TYR A 125 -0.75 4.78 0.02
CA TYR A 125 -0.70 6.23 -0.19
C TYR A 125 0.74 6.72 -0.33
N LEU A 126 1.62 6.37 0.62
CA LEU A 126 3.03 6.75 0.57
C LEU A 126 3.70 6.22 -0.70
N HIS A 127 3.45 4.96 -1.04
CA HIS A 127 4.04 4.31 -2.21
C HIS A 127 3.60 4.99 -3.52
N ALA A 128 2.31 5.34 -3.65
CA ALA A 128 1.79 6.05 -4.82
C ALA A 128 2.42 7.45 -4.96
N ILE A 129 2.49 8.23 -3.88
CA ILE A 129 3.10 9.57 -3.89
C ILE A 129 4.60 9.48 -4.19
N ALA A 130 5.32 8.55 -3.55
CA ALA A 130 6.76 8.35 -3.76
C ALA A 130 7.08 7.93 -5.19
N ALA A 131 6.35 6.93 -5.73
CA ALA A 131 6.53 6.48 -7.10
C ALA A 131 6.28 7.62 -8.10
N ARG A 132 5.22 8.41 -7.90
CA ARG A 132 4.93 9.57 -8.75
C ARG A 132 5.98 10.67 -8.62
N ALA A 133 6.60 10.83 -7.44
CA ALA A 133 7.66 11.79 -7.18
C ALA A 133 9.04 11.34 -7.70
N GLY A 134 9.18 10.07 -8.15
CA GLY A 134 10.42 9.49 -8.66
C GLY A 134 11.30 8.83 -7.59
N PHE A 135 10.75 8.49 -6.43
CA PHE A 135 11.47 7.84 -5.33
C PHE A 135 11.12 6.36 -5.22
N ALA A 136 12.13 5.54 -4.89
CA ALA A 136 11.87 4.17 -4.48
C ALA A 136 11.31 4.19 -3.05
N CYS A 137 10.28 3.39 -2.79
CA CYS A 137 9.66 3.25 -1.48
C CYS A 137 9.66 1.78 -1.07
N GLU A 138 10.36 1.45 0.01
CA GLU A 138 10.51 0.10 0.54
C GLU A 138 9.78 -0.01 1.87
N VAL A 139 8.89 -0.99 2.00
CA VAL A 139 8.31 -1.36 3.31
C VAL A 139 9.39 -2.07 4.10
N THR A 140 9.53 -1.72 5.38
CA THR A 140 10.54 -2.35 6.22
C THR A 140 10.07 -3.68 6.80
N GLY A 141 11.03 -4.53 7.18
CA GLY A 141 10.74 -5.79 7.85
C GLY A 141 10.59 -5.61 9.36
N ARG A 142 10.07 -6.66 10.03
CA ARG A 142 9.74 -6.72 11.47
C ARG A 142 10.80 -6.15 12.43
N HIS A 143 12.10 -6.24 12.09
CA HIS A 143 13.17 -5.70 12.92
C HIS A 143 13.25 -4.16 12.92
N SER A 144 12.94 -3.52 11.79
CA SER A 144 12.89 -2.06 11.65
C SER A 144 11.58 -1.47 12.15
N ASP A 145 10.46 -2.20 12.05
CA ASP A 145 9.19 -1.80 12.69
C ASP A 145 9.37 -1.68 14.21
N GLY A 146 10.19 -2.58 14.78
CA GLY A 146 10.65 -2.53 16.16
C GLY A 146 11.40 -1.23 16.49
N ALA A 147 12.10 -0.63 15.52
CA ALA A 147 12.78 0.66 15.61
C ALA A 147 11.86 1.86 15.33
N GLY A 148 10.60 1.63 14.93
CA GLY A 148 9.64 2.68 14.61
C GLY A 148 9.79 3.26 13.20
N VAL A 149 10.46 2.52 12.31
CA VAL A 149 10.51 2.81 10.88
C VAL A 149 9.60 1.80 10.20
N ASP A 150 8.62 2.29 9.45
CA ASP A 150 7.64 1.49 8.70
C ASP A 150 8.02 1.40 7.21
N ALA A 151 8.60 2.48 6.66
CA ALA A 151 9.06 2.53 5.28
C ALA A 151 10.34 3.35 5.12
N VAL A 152 11.07 3.10 4.04
CA VAL A 152 12.26 3.86 3.65
C VAL A 152 12.07 4.40 2.24
N LEU A 153 12.24 5.71 2.09
CA LEU A 153 12.31 6.38 0.80
C LEU A 153 13.76 6.47 0.35
N ARG A 154 14.07 6.09 -0.89
CA ARG A 154 15.40 6.26 -1.47
C ARG A 154 15.36 7.27 -2.62
N ALA A 155 16.29 8.21 -2.59
CA ALA A 155 16.49 9.18 -3.65
C ALA A 155 17.90 9.06 -4.22
N LYS A 156 18.00 9.04 -5.56
CA LYS A 156 19.25 9.10 -6.31
C LYS A 156 19.17 10.19 -7.37
N GLU A 157 19.25 11.44 -6.93
CA GLU A 157 19.08 12.64 -7.75
C GLU A 157 19.87 13.80 -7.13
N ARG A 158 20.40 14.71 -7.96
CA ARG A 158 20.86 16.03 -7.49
C ARG A 158 19.69 17.01 -7.60
N PHE A 159 19.00 17.25 -6.50
CA PHE A 159 17.84 18.15 -6.44
C PHE A 159 18.21 19.61 -6.73
N PHE A 160 19.35 20.06 -6.20
CA PHE A 160 19.83 21.43 -6.33
C PHE A 160 21.35 21.49 -6.52
N PRO A 161 21.91 22.59 -7.06
CA PRO A 161 23.36 22.77 -7.18
C PRO A 161 24.10 22.63 -5.85
N ASP A 162 23.48 23.09 -4.76
CA ASP A 162 24.01 23.07 -3.39
C ASP A 162 23.64 21.79 -2.60
N SER A 163 23.03 20.78 -3.24
CA SER A 163 22.77 19.48 -2.60
C SER A 163 24.11 18.82 -2.19
N VAL A 164 24.20 18.47 -0.91
CA VAL A 164 25.30 17.73 -0.29
C VAL A 164 25.21 16.25 -0.66
N TYR A 165 24.00 15.67 -0.57
CA TYR A 165 23.73 14.28 -0.90
C TYR A 165 23.03 14.15 -2.25
N THR A 166 23.48 13.18 -3.05
CA THR A 166 22.85 12.78 -4.32
C THR A 166 22.34 11.35 -4.30
N ASN A 167 22.67 10.60 -3.25
CA ASN A 167 22.18 9.26 -2.97
C ASN A 167 21.98 9.15 -1.46
N PHE A 168 20.72 9.09 -1.01
CA PHE A 168 20.37 9.08 0.40
C PHE A 168 19.01 8.44 0.63
N THR A 169 18.70 8.19 1.90
CA THR A 169 17.41 7.66 2.33
C THR A 169 16.73 8.56 3.35
N ALA A 170 15.42 8.45 3.43
CA ALA A 170 14.61 9.04 4.50
C ALA A 170 13.74 7.95 5.12
N ASP A 171 13.83 7.81 6.44
CA ASP A 171 13.06 6.85 7.21
C ASP A 171 11.70 7.44 7.55
N VAL A 172 10.65 6.64 7.39
CA VAL A 172 9.26 7.07 7.56
C VAL A 172 8.57 6.18 8.59
N GLN A 173 7.89 6.81 9.54
CA GLN A 173 6.90 6.16 10.40
C GLN A 173 5.50 6.51 9.90
N LEU A 174 4.69 5.49 9.64
CA LEU A 174 3.32 5.64 9.19
C LEU A 174 2.35 5.56 10.37
N LYS A 175 1.37 6.46 10.33
CA LYS A 175 0.17 6.41 11.15
C LYS A 175 -1.03 6.63 10.27
N SER A 176 -2.15 6.04 10.66
CA SER A 176 -3.43 6.30 10.02
C SER A 176 -4.55 6.30 11.04
N THR A 177 -5.54 7.14 10.80
CA THR A 177 -6.70 7.29 11.68
C THR A 177 -7.91 7.69 10.88
N SER A 178 -9.08 7.13 11.22
CA SER A 178 -10.37 7.57 10.70
C SER A 178 -11.11 8.49 11.69
N ARG A 179 -10.50 8.77 12.84
CA ARG A 179 -11.00 9.79 13.77
C ARG A 179 -10.72 11.15 13.16
N GLU A 180 -11.72 12.02 13.19
CA GLU A 180 -11.55 13.41 12.79
C GLU A 180 -10.42 14.04 13.65
N PRO A 181 -9.38 14.61 13.02
CA PRO A 181 -8.33 15.26 13.79
C PRO A 181 -8.90 16.46 14.52
N VAL A 182 -8.41 16.73 15.72
CA VAL A 182 -8.72 17.98 16.39
C VAL A 182 -8.10 19.10 15.57
N ASP A 183 -8.98 19.95 15.02
CA ASP A 183 -8.60 21.08 14.20
C ASP A 183 -8.19 22.24 15.11
N GLU A 184 -6.88 22.44 15.24
CA GLU A 184 -6.29 23.53 16.02
C GLU A 184 -5.70 24.57 15.07
N LYS A 185 -6.58 25.36 14.45
CA LYS A 185 -6.29 26.49 13.53
C LYS A 185 -5.33 26.14 12.39
N ASP A 186 -4.04 26.03 12.68
CA ASP A 186 -2.95 25.77 11.72
C ASP A 186 -2.38 24.33 11.84
N HIS A 187 -2.84 23.52 12.80
CA HIS A 187 -2.35 22.17 13.06
C HIS A 187 -3.48 21.13 13.15
N TYR A 188 -3.14 19.88 12.86
CA TYR A 188 -3.88 18.69 13.30
C TYR A 188 -3.16 18.05 14.47
N SER A 189 -3.89 17.58 15.48
CA SER A 189 -3.29 16.86 16.61
C SER A 189 -3.69 15.38 16.66
N PHE A 190 -2.75 14.55 17.11
CA PHE A 190 -2.99 13.13 17.37
C PHE A 190 -2.11 12.63 18.52
N ALA A 191 -2.54 11.56 19.20
CA ALA A 191 -1.77 10.94 20.27
C ALA A 191 -0.93 9.77 19.75
N MET A 192 0.32 9.69 20.20
CA MET A 192 1.17 8.50 20.02
C MET A 192 1.79 8.06 21.34
N SER A 193 2.15 6.78 21.45
CA SER A 193 2.81 6.28 22.66
C SER A 193 4.15 6.97 22.88
N VAL A 194 4.48 7.24 24.15
CA VAL A 194 5.74 7.89 24.54
C VAL A 194 6.94 7.13 23.98
N ARG A 195 6.90 5.79 23.97
CA ARG A 195 7.94 4.95 23.33
C ARG A 195 8.18 5.28 21.85
N HIS A 196 7.13 5.51 21.06
CA HIS A 196 7.30 5.85 19.64
C HIS A 196 7.71 7.31 19.46
N TYR A 197 7.12 8.20 20.27
CA TYR A 197 7.51 9.61 20.32
C TYR A 197 9.01 9.76 20.62
N ASP A 198 9.51 9.02 21.61
CA ASP A 198 10.91 9.07 22.06
C ASP A 198 11.90 8.60 21.00
N LYS A 199 11.49 7.65 20.15
CA LYS A 199 12.30 7.22 19.02
C LYS A 199 12.32 8.26 17.91
N ALA A 200 11.14 8.74 17.51
CA ALA A 200 11.01 9.71 16.43
C ALA A 200 11.67 11.07 16.77
N ARG A 201 11.74 11.44 18.06
CA ARG A 201 12.39 12.68 18.51
C ARG A 201 13.91 12.63 18.61
N SER A 202 14.50 11.43 18.59
CA SER A 202 15.91 11.23 18.90
C SER A 202 16.81 12.10 18.00
N THR A 203 17.78 12.76 18.62
CA THR A 203 18.85 13.49 17.91
C THR A 203 20.08 12.63 17.68
N GLU A 204 20.08 11.41 18.21
CA GLU A 204 21.18 10.44 18.13
C GLU A 204 21.01 9.51 16.91
N THR A 205 20.59 10.08 15.78
CA THR A 205 20.40 9.35 14.51
C THR A 205 20.97 10.14 13.34
N ALA A 206 21.56 9.43 12.38
CA ALA A 206 22.01 10.01 11.12
C ALA A 206 20.85 10.34 10.17
N ALA A 207 19.76 9.58 10.26
CA ALA A 207 18.54 9.75 9.48
C ALA A 207 17.35 9.97 10.44
N PRO A 208 16.88 11.22 10.60
CA PRO A 208 15.66 11.49 11.36
C PRO A 208 14.46 10.78 10.75
N VAL A 209 13.61 10.19 11.59
CA VAL A 209 12.37 9.56 11.16
C VAL A 209 11.30 10.62 10.97
N ILE A 210 10.68 10.65 9.79
CA ILE A 210 9.54 11.51 9.50
C ILE A 210 8.26 10.76 9.81
N VAL A 211 7.40 11.36 10.63
CA VAL A 211 6.10 10.79 10.94
C VAL A 211 5.10 11.28 9.90
N VAL A 212 4.46 10.35 9.21
CA VAL A 212 3.41 10.62 8.22
C VAL A 212 2.09 10.08 8.76
N VAL A 213 1.06 10.93 8.77
CA VAL A 213 -0.26 10.61 9.30
C VAL A 213 -1.29 10.74 8.18
N LEU A 214 -1.91 9.62 7.80
CA LEU A 214 -3.04 9.59 6.88
C LEU A 214 -4.35 9.72 7.66
N PHE A 215 -5.08 10.82 7.43
CA PHE A 215 -6.43 10.99 7.95
C PHE A 215 -7.41 10.40 6.96
N LEU A 216 -8.22 9.43 7.37
CA LEU A 216 -9.25 8.80 6.57
C LEU A 216 -10.63 9.30 6.99
N PRO A 217 -11.64 9.26 6.11
CA PRO A 217 -13.04 9.45 6.49
C PRO A 217 -13.50 8.46 7.57
N GLU A 218 -14.53 8.83 8.34
CA GLU A 218 -15.11 7.96 9.36
C GLU A 218 -15.71 6.68 8.75
N ASP A 219 -16.42 6.82 7.61
CA ASP A 219 -16.97 5.70 6.85
C ASP A 219 -15.86 4.98 6.07
N ALA A 220 -15.74 3.67 6.29
CA ALA A 220 -14.76 2.82 5.63
C ALA A 220 -15.01 2.64 4.13
N ALA A 221 -16.27 2.75 3.67
CA ALA A 221 -16.60 2.69 2.25
C ALA A 221 -15.97 3.86 1.46
N ASP A 222 -15.64 4.94 2.17
CA ASP A 222 -15.06 6.16 1.61
C ASP A 222 -13.53 6.17 1.61
N TRP A 223 -12.86 5.15 2.17
CA TRP A 223 -11.39 5.14 2.25
C TRP A 223 -10.71 5.00 0.87
N LEU A 224 -11.31 4.21 -0.02
CA LEU A 224 -10.80 3.97 -1.37
C LEU A 224 -11.98 3.79 -2.33
N ILE A 225 -12.10 4.72 -3.27
CA ILE A 225 -13.14 4.71 -4.29
C ILE A 225 -12.47 4.40 -5.63
N HIS A 226 -13.05 3.48 -6.38
CA HIS A 226 -12.55 3.07 -7.69
C HIS A 226 -13.64 3.23 -8.76
N SER A 227 -13.25 3.75 -9.91
CA SER A 227 -14.00 3.76 -11.16
C SER A 227 -13.06 3.42 -12.32
N GLU A 228 -13.60 3.23 -13.52
CA GLU A 228 -12.78 3.02 -14.74
C GLU A 228 -11.79 4.17 -14.99
N ASP A 229 -12.14 5.39 -14.57
CA ASP A 229 -11.33 6.59 -14.78
C ASP A 229 -10.35 6.88 -13.63
N SER A 230 -10.57 6.33 -12.43
CA SER A 230 -9.87 6.82 -11.25
C SER A 230 -9.80 5.85 -10.08
N LEU A 231 -8.70 5.96 -9.33
CA LEU A 231 -8.54 5.40 -7.99
C LEU A 231 -8.35 6.57 -7.02
N ILE A 232 -9.32 6.78 -6.12
CA ILE A 232 -9.40 7.93 -5.23
C ILE A 232 -9.30 7.46 -3.78
N THR A 233 -8.23 7.87 -3.10
CA THR A 233 -8.18 7.86 -1.64
C THR A 233 -8.70 9.20 -1.13
N LYS A 234 -9.79 9.22 -0.36
CA LYS A 234 -10.30 10.47 0.22
C LYS A 234 -9.35 10.96 1.33
N ARG A 235 -9.25 12.30 1.44
CA ARG A 235 -8.35 13.04 2.35
C ARG A 235 -6.86 12.87 2.00
N CYS A 236 -5.98 13.50 2.79
CA CYS A 236 -4.53 13.55 2.54
C CYS A 236 -3.75 13.03 3.74
N ALA A 237 -2.52 12.60 3.49
CA ALA A 237 -1.54 12.42 4.55
C ALA A 237 -0.79 13.73 4.83
N TYR A 238 -0.34 13.90 6.07
CA TYR A 238 0.45 15.04 6.51
C TYR A 238 1.72 14.55 7.20
N TRP A 239 2.79 15.34 7.14
CA TRP A 239 4.08 14.93 7.68
C TRP A 239 4.60 15.88 8.76
N VAL A 240 5.37 15.34 9.70
CA VAL A 240 6.06 16.10 10.73
C VAL A 240 7.40 15.45 11.09
N SER A 241 8.42 16.27 11.33
CA SER A 241 9.66 15.83 11.96
C SER A 241 9.55 16.05 13.47
N LEU A 242 9.76 15.00 14.26
CA LEU A 242 9.83 15.12 15.72
C LEU A 242 11.26 15.38 16.22
N TYR A 243 12.24 15.43 15.31
CA TYR A 243 13.65 15.59 15.63
C TYR A 243 13.89 16.79 16.55
N GLY A 244 14.43 16.52 17.74
CA GLY A 244 14.75 17.56 18.71
C GLY A 244 13.55 18.23 19.38
N ALA A 245 12.34 17.64 19.34
CA ALA A 245 11.19 18.11 20.13
C ALA A 245 11.53 18.18 21.65
N PRO A 246 10.65 18.56 22.59
CA PRO A 246 10.89 18.33 24.03
C PRO A 246 10.46 16.93 24.50
N PRO A 247 11.04 16.36 25.57
CA PRO A 247 10.58 15.08 26.12
C PRO A 247 9.12 15.19 26.61
N SER A 248 8.40 14.07 26.56
CA SER A 248 7.02 14.01 27.06
C SER A 248 6.98 14.17 28.58
N ALA A 249 6.05 15.00 29.08
CA ALA A 249 5.73 15.06 30.51
C ALA A 249 4.81 13.89 30.95
N ASN A 250 4.13 13.26 29.98
CA ASN A 250 3.25 12.13 30.21
C ASN A 250 4.03 10.81 30.18
N ALA A 251 3.55 9.81 30.92
CA ALA A 251 4.17 8.48 30.97
C ALA A 251 3.73 7.55 29.82
N THR A 252 2.54 7.75 29.24
CA THR A 252 1.93 6.77 28.32
C THR A 252 1.79 7.29 26.89
N ALA A 253 1.27 8.50 26.71
CA ALA A 253 1.04 9.09 25.40
C ALA A 253 1.41 10.57 25.33
N GLN A 254 1.95 10.97 24.19
CA GLN A 254 2.27 12.35 23.84
C GLN A 254 1.39 12.80 22.67
N THR A 255 0.82 14.00 22.79
CA THR A 255 0.12 14.66 21.67
C THR A 255 1.14 15.29 20.74
N VAL A 256 1.03 14.98 19.46
CA VAL A 256 1.86 15.54 18.39
C VAL A 256 0.99 16.46 17.54
N TYR A 257 1.54 17.61 17.18
CA TYR A 257 0.91 18.62 16.33
C TYR A 257 1.56 18.60 14.96
N VAL A 258 0.75 18.40 13.91
CA VAL A 258 1.17 18.31 12.52
C VAL A 258 0.67 19.56 11.79
N PRO A 259 1.55 20.41 11.23
CA PRO A 259 1.12 21.59 10.49
C PRO A 259 0.25 21.22 9.29
N LYS A 260 -0.85 21.93 9.09
CA LYS A 260 -1.74 21.73 7.92
C LYS A 260 -1.06 22.08 6.60
N SER A 261 -0.03 22.92 6.64
CA SER A 261 0.82 23.24 5.49
C SER A 261 1.68 22.04 5.05
N ASN A 262 1.92 21.06 5.92
CA ASN A 262 2.72 19.87 5.64
C ASN A 262 1.90 18.74 5.01
N CYS A 263 1.01 19.06 4.07
CA CYS A 263 0.32 18.06 3.27
C CYS A 263 1.33 17.29 2.41
N LEU A 264 1.28 15.96 2.43
CA LEU A 264 2.20 15.08 1.71
C LEU A 264 1.74 14.86 0.25
N SER A 265 1.85 15.91 -0.56
CA SER A 265 1.69 15.81 -2.02
C SER A 265 3.00 15.39 -2.69
N VAL A 266 2.95 15.12 -4.00
CA VAL A 266 4.13 14.84 -4.83
C VAL A 266 5.16 15.98 -4.73
N ASP A 267 4.71 17.22 -4.89
CA ASP A 267 5.58 18.40 -4.83
C ASP A 267 6.14 18.62 -3.42
N ALA A 268 5.30 18.42 -2.39
CA ALA A 268 5.73 18.56 -1.00
C ALA A 268 6.77 17.49 -0.62
N LEU A 269 6.62 16.26 -1.11
CA LEU A 269 7.60 15.20 -0.89
C LEU A 269 8.92 15.51 -1.63
N ARG A 270 8.88 15.98 -2.88
CA ARG A 270 10.09 16.42 -3.59
C ARG A 270 10.80 17.57 -2.87
N ALA A 271 10.04 18.56 -2.38
CA ALA A 271 10.58 19.66 -1.60
C ALA A 271 11.23 19.16 -0.29
N LEU A 272 10.58 18.24 0.42
CA LEU A 272 11.10 17.64 1.65
C LEU A 272 12.41 16.87 1.40
N MET A 273 12.45 16.02 0.39
CA MET A 273 13.67 15.29 0.01
C MET A 273 14.79 16.24 -0.43
N GLY A 274 14.44 17.33 -1.11
CA GLY A 274 15.37 18.40 -1.45
C GLY A 274 16.03 19.04 -0.22
N ARG A 275 15.29 19.26 0.87
CA ARG A 275 15.84 19.75 2.15
C ARG A 275 16.82 18.75 2.76
N PHE A 276 16.47 17.46 2.79
CA PHE A 276 17.38 16.41 3.25
C PHE A 276 18.64 16.30 2.39
N SER A 277 18.54 16.52 1.07
CA SER A 277 19.71 16.53 0.19
C SER A 277 20.73 17.60 0.56
N ARG A 278 20.32 18.69 1.22
CA ARG A 278 21.17 19.77 1.73
C ARG A 278 21.61 19.57 3.18
N GLN A 279 21.34 18.41 3.76
CA GLN A 279 21.60 18.10 5.16
C GLN A 279 20.86 19.06 6.13
N GLU A 280 19.73 19.61 5.69
CA GLU A 280 18.93 20.49 6.54
C GLU A 280 18.28 19.71 7.68
N ARG A 281 18.48 20.16 8.92
CA ARG A 281 17.82 19.60 10.10
C ARG A 281 16.45 20.23 10.27
N ILE A 282 15.40 19.47 10.01
CA ILE A 282 14.01 19.91 10.20
C ILE A 282 13.64 19.66 11.67
N LEU A 283 13.64 20.72 12.47
CA LEU A 283 13.25 20.66 13.88
C LEU A 283 11.72 20.57 14.03
N TYR A 284 11.26 19.97 15.12
CA TYR A 284 9.85 20.00 15.48
C TYR A 284 9.39 21.42 15.85
N ALA A 285 8.40 21.93 15.13
CA ALA A 285 7.74 23.18 15.47
C ALA A 285 6.46 22.87 16.24
N SER A 286 6.54 22.94 17.58
CA SER A 286 5.32 22.93 18.40
C SER A 286 4.57 24.25 18.21
N PRO A 287 3.22 24.23 18.17
CA PRO A 287 2.43 25.44 18.38
C PRO A 287 2.71 26.06 19.76
#